data_AF-A0A286E713-F1
#
_entry.id   AF-A0A286E713-F1
#
_cell.length_a   1.000
_cell.length_b   1.000
_cell.length_c   1.000
_cell.angle_alpha   90.00
_cell.angle_beta   90.00
_cell.angle_gamma   90.00
#
_symmetry.space_group_name_H-M   'P 1'
#
loop_
_entity.id
_entity.type
_entity.pdbx_description
1 polymer ?
#
loop_
_entity_poly.entity_id
_entity_poly.type
_entity_poly.pdbx_seq_one_letter_code
_entity_poly.pdbx_strand_id
1 'polypeptide(L)'
;MENNILRKPNLWQIPHIPDETLFRLPEKIATLQNRLKHIFQHHQNVKLANSLAVEDTVILHELAQMGANCVSFVLETGKLNAETLRLAQKLQTDYPNIPFEFYYPNQKDSDDYVKNFGEFAFYESVDLRKRCCFIRKIEPLNRALQGANAWLTGQRREQSITRQELDFQAALCWFDDTPLNPARKYWLKHGTQTVAAKIKQIEYVWDVQTLSRAQSADTLKINDIARVSIATQQPICATTYAENQATGAFILIDEATNHTVAAGMISGEDVLDTFEI
;
A
#
# COMPACT_ATOMS: atom_id res chain seq x y z
N MET A 1 -34.56 45.29 12.69
CA MET A 1 -33.82 44.30 13.50
C MET A 1 -33.90 42.98 12.77
N GLU A 2 -32.95 42.70 11.89
CA GLU A 2 -32.89 41.42 11.16
C GLU A 2 -32.46 40.32 12.13
N ASN A 3 -33.29 39.27 12.23
CA ASN A 3 -32.99 38.07 13.00
C ASN A 3 -31.78 37.36 12.39
N ASN A 4 -30.63 37.50 13.05
CA ASN A 4 -29.41 36.80 12.70
C ASN A 4 -29.55 35.33 13.13
N ILE A 5 -30.21 34.52 12.29
CA ILE A 5 -30.37 33.08 12.52
C ILE A 5 -28.99 32.44 12.30
N LEU A 6 -28.28 32.18 13.39
CA LEU A 6 -27.06 31.38 13.39
C LEU A 6 -27.39 29.99 12.81
N ARG A 7 -27.01 29.73 11.55
CA ARG A 7 -27.10 28.39 10.97
C ARG A 7 -26.16 27.46 11.72
N LYS A 8 -26.72 26.43 12.35
CA LYS A 8 -25.92 25.36 12.96
C LYS A 8 -25.05 24.74 11.86
N PRO A 9 -23.72 24.65 12.05
CA PRO A 9 -22.86 24.03 11.06
C PRO A 9 -23.26 22.56 10.91
N ASN A 10 -23.28 22.08 9.67
CA ASN A 10 -23.48 20.66 9.42
C ASN A 10 -22.19 19.95 9.82
N LEU A 11 -22.18 19.36 11.01
CA LEU A 11 -21.02 18.63 11.51
C LEU A 11 -20.83 17.37 10.67
N TRP A 12 -19.59 16.90 10.58
CA TRP A 12 -19.28 15.62 9.95
C TRP A 12 -20.15 14.51 10.55
N GLN A 13 -20.76 13.71 9.69
CA GLN A 13 -21.50 12.52 10.06
C GLN A 13 -20.81 11.30 9.44
N ILE A 14 -20.97 10.14 10.08
CA ILE A 14 -20.46 8.88 9.52
C ILE A 14 -21.09 8.72 8.13
N PRO A 15 -20.26 8.61 7.06
CA PRO A 15 -20.79 8.50 5.71
C PRO A 15 -21.63 7.22 5.58
N HIS A 16 -22.74 7.32 4.85
CA HIS A 16 -23.53 6.16 4.48
C HIS A 16 -22.71 5.26 3.56
N ILE A 17 -22.46 4.04 3.99
CA ILE A 17 -21.73 3.04 3.20
C ILE A 17 -22.76 2.35 2.28
N PRO A 18 -22.61 2.39 0.95
CA PRO A 18 -23.54 1.72 0.04
C PRO A 18 -23.61 0.21 0.29
N ASP A 19 -24.78 -0.40 0.11
CA ASP A 19 -24.98 -1.84 0.29
C ASP A 19 -24.05 -2.68 -0.60
N GLU A 20 -23.75 -2.20 -1.80
CA GLU A 20 -22.75 -2.81 -2.70
C GLU A 20 -21.36 -2.92 -2.06
N THR A 21 -20.95 -1.90 -1.30
CA THR A 21 -19.65 -1.91 -0.60
C THR A 21 -19.65 -2.93 0.54
N LEU A 22 -20.78 -3.04 1.25
CA LEU A 22 -20.95 -4.02 2.33
C LEU A 22 -21.03 -5.45 1.80
N PHE A 23 -21.62 -5.65 0.61
CA PHE A 23 -21.72 -6.96 -0.03
C PHE A 23 -20.35 -7.60 -0.27
N ARG A 24 -19.32 -6.79 -0.60
CA ARG A 24 -17.94 -7.26 -0.83
C ARG A 24 -17.12 -7.42 0.46
N LEU A 25 -17.64 -7.01 1.62
CA LEU A 25 -16.87 -7.04 2.86
C LEU A 25 -16.44 -8.46 3.29
N PRO A 26 -17.29 -9.50 3.24
CA PRO A 26 -16.88 -10.86 3.60
C PRO A 26 -15.71 -11.40 2.75
N GLU A 27 -15.74 -11.12 1.44
CA GLU A 27 -14.67 -11.48 0.51
C GLU A 27 -13.34 -10.80 0.89
N LYS A 28 -13.38 -9.50 1.23
CA LYS A 28 -12.20 -8.74 1.66
C LYS A 28 -11.63 -9.24 2.99
N ILE A 29 -12.49 -9.60 3.94
CA ILE A 29 -12.08 -10.20 5.21
C ILE A 29 -11.39 -11.54 4.95
N ALA A 30 -12.00 -12.42 4.13
CA ALA A 30 -11.41 -13.70 3.78
C ALA A 30 -10.04 -13.54 3.10
N THR A 31 -9.91 -12.57 2.20
CA THR A 31 -8.63 -12.24 1.54
C THR A 31 -7.57 -11.81 2.54
N LEU A 32 -7.91 -10.92 3.47
CA LEU A 32 -7.00 -10.48 4.53
C LEU A 32 -6.57 -11.67 5.39
N GLN A 33 -7.51 -12.49 5.85
CA GLN A 33 -7.23 -13.68 6.67
C GLN A 33 -6.32 -14.67 5.95
N ASN A 34 -6.53 -14.91 4.65
CA ASN A 34 -5.70 -15.81 3.86
C ASN A 34 -4.26 -15.28 3.74
N ARG A 35 -4.09 -13.97 3.51
CA ARG A 35 -2.75 -13.33 3.48
C ARG A 35 -2.06 -13.42 4.83
N LEU A 36 -2.77 -13.16 5.92
CA LEU A 36 -2.22 -13.30 7.27
C LEU A 36 -1.79 -14.75 7.52
N LYS A 37 -2.65 -15.75 7.25
CA LYS A 37 -2.31 -17.18 7.39
C LYS A 37 -1.03 -17.53 6.62
N HIS A 38 -0.93 -17.10 5.37
CA HIS A 38 0.27 -17.31 4.56
C HIS A 38 1.52 -16.71 5.22
N ILE A 39 1.45 -15.47 5.71
CA ILE A 39 2.58 -14.83 6.41
C ILE A 39 3.01 -15.67 7.63
N PHE A 40 2.07 -16.10 8.48
CA PHE A 40 2.40 -16.90 9.66
C PHE A 40 2.84 -18.33 9.37
N GLN A 41 2.57 -18.87 8.18
CA GLN A 41 3.15 -20.14 7.72
C GLN A 41 4.64 -20.01 7.38
N HIS A 42 5.08 -18.84 6.90
CA HIS A 42 6.44 -18.60 6.43
C HIS A 42 7.33 -17.82 7.40
N HIS A 43 6.74 -17.14 8.38
CA HIS A 43 7.44 -16.24 9.29
C HIS A 43 7.08 -16.52 10.75
N GLN A 44 8.10 -16.76 11.57
CA GLN A 44 7.96 -17.10 12.99
C GLN A 44 8.00 -15.88 13.94
N ASN A 45 8.59 -14.76 13.52
CA ASN A 45 8.70 -13.55 14.36
C ASN A 45 8.10 -12.35 13.62
N VAL A 46 6.76 -12.33 13.62
CA VAL A 46 5.96 -11.30 12.96
C VAL A 46 5.63 -10.19 13.96
N LYS A 47 5.82 -8.93 13.56
CA LYS A 47 5.45 -7.76 14.35
C LYS A 47 4.47 -6.86 13.62
N LEU A 48 3.42 -6.37 14.28
CA LEU A 48 2.53 -5.35 13.74
C LEU A 48 3.02 -3.97 14.19
N ALA A 49 3.45 -3.14 13.24
CA ALA A 49 3.70 -1.73 13.49
C ALA A 49 2.35 -1.00 13.51
N ASN A 50 1.89 -0.62 14.70
CA ASN A 50 0.57 -0.06 14.92
C ASN A 50 0.66 1.45 15.16
N SER A 51 0.14 2.23 14.23
CA SER A 51 0.03 3.69 14.37
C SER A 51 -1.30 4.15 14.97
N LEU A 52 -2.15 3.19 15.36
CA LEU A 52 -3.50 3.37 15.91
C LEU A 52 -4.48 3.96 14.89
N ALA A 53 -4.14 3.85 13.61
CA ALA A 53 -5.05 4.12 12.51
C ALA A 53 -6.13 3.02 12.43
N VAL A 54 -7.20 3.32 11.69
CA VAL A 54 -8.32 2.39 11.50
C VAL A 54 -7.82 1.09 10.86
N GLU A 55 -6.93 1.19 9.87
CA GLU A 55 -6.39 0.05 9.14
C GLU A 55 -5.54 -0.86 10.03
N ASP A 56 -4.67 -0.28 10.87
CA ASP A 56 -3.88 -1.06 11.83
C ASP A 56 -4.78 -1.76 12.85
N THR A 57 -5.89 -1.11 13.23
CA THR A 57 -6.88 -1.68 14.16
C THR A 57 -7.66 -2.84 13.53
N VAL A 58 -7.98 -2.76 12.23
CA VAL A 58 -8.59 -3.88 11.49
C VAL A 58 -7.62 -5.07 11.43
N ILE A 59 -6.34 -4.83 11.14
CA ILE A 59 -5.33 -5.91 11.13
C ILE A 59 -5.18 -6.51 12.53
N LEU A 60 -5.09 -5.67 13.58
CA LEU A 60 -5.02 -6.12 14.97
C LEU A 60 -6.22 -7.01 15.34
N HIS A 61 -7.43 -6.60 14.94
CA HIS A 61 -8.64 -7.37 15.19
C HIS A 61 -8.53 -8.78 14.58
N GLU A 62 -8.19 -8.89 13.30
CA GLU A 62 -8.07 -10.19 12.63
C GLU A 62 -6.98 -11.06 13.25
N LEU A 63 -5.82 -10.48 13.60
CA LEU A 63 -4.74 -11.20 14.28
C LEU A 63 -5.20 -11.78 15.62
N ALA A 64 -5.96 -11.01 16.40
CA ALA A 64 -6.50 -11.45 17.68
C ALA A 64 -7.54 -12.57 17.51
N GLN A 65 -8.43 -12.46 16.52
CA GLN A 65 -9.42 -13.51 16.21
C GLN A 65 -8.77 -14.83 15.77
N MET A 66 -7.66 -14.73 15.04
CA MET A 66 -6.89 -15.89 14.59
C MET A 66 -6.01 -16.51 15.69
N GLY A 67 -5.86 -15.86 16.84
CA GLY A 67 -4.90 -16.28 17.88
C GLY A 67 -3.45 -16.24 17.37
N ALA A 68 -3.13 -15.28 16.50
CA ALA A 68 -1.83 -15.20 15.86
C ALA A 68 -0.70 -14.93 16.86
N ASN A 69 0.42 -15.64 16.71
CA ASN A 69 1.62 -15.42 17.53
C ASN A 69 2.42 -14.23 17.00
N CYS A 70 2.01 -13.01 17.35
CA CYS A 70 2.70 -11.78 16.97
C CYS A 70 2.70 -10.74 18.08
N VAL A 71 3.59 -9.77 17.95
CA VAL A 71 3.64 -8.60 18.82
C VAL A 71 3.12 -7.38 18.06
N SER A 72 2.17 -6.65 18.63
CA SER A 72 1.79 -5.30 18.17
C SER A 72 2.62 -4.28 18.91
N PHE A 73 3.20 -3.30 18.21
CA PHE A 73 3.96 -2.23 18.85
C PHE A 73 3.54 -0.84 18.36
N VAL A 74 3.61 0.14 19.25
CA VAL A 74 3.34 1.55 18.99
C VAL A 74 4.60 2.36 19.26
N LEU A 75 4.89 3.31 18.36
CA LEU A 75 5.92 4.32 18.59
C LEU A 75 5.29 5.50 19.34
N GLU A 76 5.55 5.62 20.63
CA GLU A 76 5.15 6.79 21.39
C GLU A 76 6.23 7.87 21.17
N THR A 77 5.89 8.88 20.38
CA THR A 77 6.87 9.85 19.87
C THR A 77 7.14 11.02 20.83
N GLY A 78 6.54 11.02 22.02
CA GLY A 78 6.44 12.16 22.94
C GLY A 78 5.52 13.28 22.44
N LYS A 79 4.75 13.02 21.37
CA LYS A 79 3.97 14.02 20.61
C LYS A 79 2.60 13.50 20.15
N LEU A 80 2.17 12.33 20.61
CA LEU A 80 0.83 11.84 20.36
C LEU A 80 -0.20 12.65 21.16
N ASN A 81 -1.41 12.80 20.64
CA ASN A 81 -2.48 13.46 21.39
C ASN A 81 -3.02 12.52 22.50
N ALA A 82 -3.75 13.09 23.45
CA ALA A 82 -4.28 12.35 24.58
C ALA A 82 -5.30 11.29 24.16
N GLU A 83 -6.07 11.54 23.10
CA GLU A 83 -7.07 10.64 22.54
C GLU A 83 -6.43 9.36 21.97
N THR A 84 -5.33 9.50 21.23
CA THR A 84 -4.53 8.42 20.68
C THR A 84 -3.91 7.57 21.79
N LEU A 85 -3.40 8.20 22.85
CA LEU A 85 -2.88 7.47 24.01
C LEU A 85 -3.98 6.68 24.74
N ARG A 86 -5.17 7.26 24.89
CA ARG A 86 -6.34 6.54 25.44
C ARG A 86 -6.79 5.38 24.55
N LEU A 87 -6.77 5.58 23.22
CA LEU A 87 -7.08 4.51 22.27
C LEU A 87 -6.09 3.36 22.40
N ALA A 88 -4.79 3.64 22.53
CA ALA A 88 -3.77 2.61 22.72
C ALA A 88 -4.04 1.76 23.98
N GLN A 89 -4.36 2.41 25.10
CA GLN A 89 -4.73 1.72 26.35
C GLN A 89 -6.01 0.88 26.18
N LYS A 90 -7.00 1.41 25.45
CA LYS A 90 -8.23 0.69 25.16
C LYS A 90 -7.96 -0.56 24.31
N LEU A 91 -7.17 -0.45 23.25
CA LEU A 91 -6.83 -1.61 22.39
C LEU A 91 -6.05 -2.68 23.17
N GLN A 92 -5.13 -2.28 24.05
CA GLN A 92 -4.44 -3.24 24.94
C GLN A 92 -5.41 -4.01 25.84
N THR A 93 -6.49 -3.35 26.29
CA THR A 93 -7.53 -3.98 27.13
C THR A 93 -8.47 -4.86 26.30
N ASP A 94 -8.88 -4.39 25.12
CA ASP A 94 -9.84 -5.09 24.25
C ASP A 94 -9.22 -6.32 23.56
N TYR A 95 -7.89 -6.33 23.37
CA TYR A 95 -7.14 -7.40 22.68
C TYR A 95 -6.03 -7.99 23.58
N PRO A 96 -6.37 -8.60 24.73
CA PRO A 96 -5.37 -9.07 25.70
C PRO A 96 -4.48 -10.21 25.19
N ASN A 97 -4.90 -10.87 24.09
CA ASN A 97 -4.22 -12.02 23.51
C ASN A 97 -3.04 -11.63 22.60
N ILE A 98 -2.95 -10.35 22.22
CA ILE A 98 -1.85 -9.83 21.39
C ILE A 98 -0.99 -8.91 22.26
N PRO A 99 0.28 -9.26 22.54
CA PRO A 99 1.20 -8.38 23.23
C PRO A 99 1.27 -7.00 22.58
N PHE A 100 1.13 -5.97 23.40
CA PHE A 100 1.09 -4.57 22.96
C PHE A 100 2.25 -3.80 23.60
N GLU A 101 3.28 -3.50 22.81
CA GLU A 101 4.51 -2.86 23.26
C GLU A 101 4.58 -1.38 22.90
N PHE A 102 5.18 -0.56 23.77
CA PHE A 102 5.43 0.85 23.51
C PHE A 102 6.92 1.11 23.38
N TYR A 103 7.30 1.77 22.29
CA TYR A 103 8.67 2.20 22.03
C TYR A 103 8.74 3.71 22.08
N TYR A 104 9.60 4.22 22.95
CA TYR A 104 9.82 5.64 23.19
C TYR A 104 11.13 6.09 22.55
N PRO A 105 11.27 7.37 22.16
CA PRO A 105 12.55 7.92 21.75
C PRO A 105 13.59 7.80 22.86
N ASN A 106 14.86 7.76 22.47
CA ASN A 106 15.94 7.97 23.42
C ASN A 106 15.77 9.36 24.07
N GLN A 107 15.67 9.37 25.40
CA GLN A 107 15.39 10.59 26.16
C GLN A 107 16.52 11.61 25.99
N LYS A 108 17.78 11.17 26.06
CA LYS A 108 18.95 12.05 25.90
C LYS A 108 18.94 12.72 24.53
N ASP A 109 18.71 11.94 23.46
CA ASP A 109 18.72 12.48 22.09
C ASP A 109 17.56 13.46 21.87
N SER A 110 16.40 13.19 22.47
CA SER A 110 15.24 14.10 22.44
C SER A 110 15.51 15.39 23.18
N ASP A 111 16.07 15.30 24.39
CA ASP A 111 16.42 16.45 25.22
C ASP A 111 17.50 17.30 24.56
N ASP A 112 18.53 16.67 23.99
CA ASP A 112 19.60 17.35 23.27
C ASP A 112 19.05 18.05 22.01
N TYR A 113 18.09 17.46 21.30
CA TYR A 113 17.42 18.11 20.17
C TYR A 113 16.65 19.35 20.63
N VAL A 114 15.83 19.24 21.67
CA VAL A 114 15.03 20.35 22.20
C VAL A 114 15.92 21.46 22.74
N LYS A 115 16.99 21.12 23.45
CA LYS A 115 17.95 22.08 24.00
C LYS A 115 18.69 22.87 22.93
N ASN A 116 19.11 22.21 21.85
CA ASN A 116 19.93 22.85 20.81
C ASN A 116 19.13 23.56 19.72
N PHE A 117 17.92 23.09 19.42
CA PHE A 117 17.12 23.59 18.29
C PHE A 117 15.76 24.14 18.70
N GLY A 118 15.23 23.74 19.85
CA GLY A 118 13.88 24.08 20.30
C GLY A 118 12.86 22.98 20.02
N GLU A 119 11.76 23.00 20.80
CA GLU A 119 10.74 21.95 20.80
C GLU A 119 10.10 21.73 19.42
N PHE A 120 9.87 22.82 18.69
CA PHE A 120 9.12 22.85 17.44
C PHE A 120 9.99 23.08 16.20
N ALA A 121 11.31 22.92 16.33
CA ALA A 121 12.29 23.25 15.29
C ALA A 121 12.11 22.45 13.98
N PHE A 122 11.33 21.36 14.01
CA PHE A 122 10.97 20.58 12.83
C PHE A 122 10.03 21.32 11.85
N TYR A 123 9.47 22.48 12.23
CA TYR A 123 8.80 23.39 11.31
C TYR A 123 9.75 24.34 10.60
N GLU A 124 10.97 24.52 11.12
CA GLU A 124 11.90 25.54 10.64
C GLU A 124 12.71 25.07 9.43
N SER A 125 13.02 23.77 9.33
CA SER A 125 13.69 23.22 8.16
C SER A 125 13.40 21.74 7.93
N VAL A 126 13.63 21.29 6.69
CA VAL A 126 13.55 19.88 6.31
C VAL A 126 14.58 19.03 7.06
N ASP A 127 15.79 19.55 7.29
CA ASP A 127 16.86 18.80 7.96
C ASP A 127 16.55 18.60 9.44
N LEU A 128 16.03 19.63 10.12
CA LEU A 128 15.57 19.52 11.51
C LEU A 128 14.37 18.57 11.61
N ARG A 129 13.45 18.60 10.64
CA ARG A 129 12.36 17.63 10.55
C ARG A 129 12.87 16.20 10.40
N LYS A 130 13.82 15.95 9.50
CA LYS A 130 14.43 14.62 9.31
C LYS A 130 15.11 14.14 10.59
N ARG A 131 15.84 15.01 11.28
CA ARG A 131 16.48 14.69 12.57
C ARG A 131 15.44 14.36 13.66
N CYS A 132 14.39 15.17 13.78
CA CYS A 132 13.27 14.91 14.68
C CYS A 132 12.59 13.56 14.37
N CYS A 133 12.28 13.29 13.10
CA CYS A 133 11.74 12.00 12.67
C CYS A 133 12.69 10.84 12.97
N PHE A 134 14.00 11.03 12.80
CA PHE A 134 14.97 9.99 13.11
C PHE A 134 14.92 9.62 14.60
N ILE A 135 15.03 10.60 15.49
CA ILE A 135 15.04 10.41 16.95
C ILE A 135 13.70 9.83 17.45
N ARG A 136 12.58 10.36 16.96
CA ARG A 136 11.25 10.04 17.50
C ARG A 136 10.53 8.89 16.80
N LYS A 137 10.95 8.51 15.59
CA LYS A 137 10.25 7.48 14.79
C LYS A 137 11.21 6.42 14.27
N ILE A 138 12.30 6.79 13.60
CA ILE A 138 13.14 5.80 12.90
C ILE A 138 13.99 4.98 13.87
N GLU A 139 14.66 5.60 14.84
CA GLU A 139 15.44 4.89 15.85
C GLU A 139 14.55 3.94 16.68
N PRO A 140 13.39 4.38 17.23
CA PRO A 140 12.51 3.49 17.97
C PRO A 140 11.92 2.37 17.12
N LEU A 141 11.58 2.66 15.85
CA LEU A 141 11.14 1.65 14.88
C LEU A 141 12.20 0.58 14.66
N ASN A 142 13.46 0.98 14.44
CA ASN A 142 14.55 0.03 14.24
C ASN A 142 14.75 -0.89 15.45
N ARG A 143 14.64 -0.35 16.67
CA ARG A 143 14.64 -1.17 17.89
C ARG A 143 13.44 -2.11 17.97
N ALA A 144 12.24 -1.59 17.69
CA ALA A 144 11.02 -2.38 17.71
C ALA A 144 11.04 -3.55 16.74
N LEU A 145 11.72 -3.39 15.60
CA LEU A 145 11.83 -4.41 14.57
C LEU A 145 12.96 -5.42 14.78
N GLN A 146 13.80 -5.25 15.81
CA GLN A 146 14.88 -6.20 16.07
C GLN A 146 14.34 -7.63 16.21
N GLY A 147 15.00 -8.54 15.50
CA GLY A 147 14.66 -9.96 15.44
C GLY A 147 13.45 -10.32 14.57
N ALA A 148 12.66 -9.35 14.09
CA ALA A 148 11.49 -9.63 13.27
C ALA A 148 11.91 -10.13 11.88
N ASN A 149 11.29 -11.21 11.40
CA ASN A 149 11.47 -11.71 10.04
C ASN A 149 10.32 -11.35 9.10
N ALA A 150 9.26 -10.73 9.63
CA ALA A 150 8.25 -9.99 8.89
C ALA A 150 7.65 -8.88 9.77
N TRP A 151 7.20 -7.79 9.15
CA TRP A 151 6.37 -6.80 9.83
C TRP A 151 5.09 -6.53 9.04
N LEU A 152 4.02 -6.18 9.76
CA LEU A 152 2.72 -5.79 9.22
C LEU A 152 2.51 -4.28 9.42
N THR A 153 1.82 -3.65 8.47
CA THR A 153 1.41 -2.23 8.53
C THR A 153 0.07 -2.04 7.83
N GLY A 154 -0.77 -1.14 8.32
CA GLY A 154 -2.05 -0.75 7.71
C GLY A 154 -1.95 0.23 6.55
N GLN A 155 -0.79 0.35 5.89
CA GLN A 155 -0.62 1.28 4.77
C GLN A 155 -1.46 0.86 3.56
N ARG A 156 -2.36 1.73 3.09
CA ARG A 156 -3.11 1.55 1.84
C ARG A 156 -2.38 2.15 0.64
N ARG A 157 -2.63 1.60 -0.55
CA ARG A 157 -2.11 2.16 -1.82
C ARG A 157 -2.50 3.63 -2.01
N GLU A 158 -3.73 3.97 -1.65
CA GLU A 158 -4.29 5.33 -1.73
C GLU A 158 -3.65 6.34 -0.76
N GLN A 159 -2.92 5.89 0.26
CA GLN A 159 -2.35 6.74 1.31
C GLN A 159 -0.92 7.21 1.01
N SER A 160 -0.32 6.77 -0.10
CA SER A 160 1.06 7.11 -0.41
C SER A 160 1.20 7.94 -1.68
N ILE A 161 1.68 9.17 -1.50
CA ILE A 161 2.17 10.05 -2.58
C ILE A 161 3.66 9.73 -2.88
N THR A 162 4.33 8.93 -2.03
CA THR A 162 5.80 8.78 -1.97
C THR A 162 6.34 7.36 -2.17
N ARG A 163 5.51 6.35 -2.48
CA ARG A 163 6.02 5.02 -2.89
C ARG A 163 6.41 5.06 -4.38
N GLN A 164 7.64 5.45 -4.66
CA GLN A 164 8.15 5.66 -6.03
C GLN A 164 8.31 4.39 -6.89
N GLU A 165 8.09 3.18 -6.36
CA GLU A 165 7.96 1.96 -7.17
C GLU A 165 7.02 0.98 -6.43
N LEU A 166 5.80 0.81 -6.93
CA LEU A 166 4.98 -0.36 -6.62
C LEU A 166 4.77 -1.11 -7.92
N ASP A 167 5.43 -2.27 -8.02
CA ASP A 167 5.24 -3.16 -9.14
C ASP A 167 3.80 -3.70 -9.10
N PHE A 168 3.15 -3.78 -10.25
CA PHE A 168 1.86 -4.46 -10.39
C PHE A 168 1.89 -5.38 -11.61
N GLN A 169 1.09 -6.43 -11.54
CA GLN A 169 0.93 -7.37 -12.64
C GLN A 169 -0.16 -6.91 -13.59
N ALA A 170 0.03 -7.16 -14.88
CA ALA A 170 -0.96 -6.89 -15.90
C ALA A 170 -0.91 -7.92 -17.03
N ALA A 171 -2.06 -8.17 -17.65
CA ALA A 171 -2.10 -8.70 -19.00
C ALA A 171 -1.91 -7.53 -19.98
N LEU A 172 -0.94 -7.64 -20.88
CA LEU A 172 -0.56 -6.59 -21.82
C LEU A 172 -0.62 -7.13 -23.25
N CYS A 173 -1.25 -6.38 -24.15
CA CYS A 173 -1.25 -6.65 -25.59
C CYS A 173 -0.36 -5.62 -26.29
N TRP A 174 0.63 -6.10 -27.05
CA TRP A 174 1.59 -5.26 -27.76
C TRP A 174 1.12 -4.93 -29.18
N PHE A 175 1.20 -3.66 -29.58
CA PHE A 175 0.65 -3.16 -30.84
C PHE A 175 1.71 -2.67 -31.83
N ASP A 176 2.93 -2.37 -31.36
CA ASP A 176 3.95 -1.74 -32.20
C ASP A 176 4.76 -2.79 -32.98
N ASP A 177 5.11 -2.46 -34.23
CA ASP A 177 6.01 -3.27 -35.07
C ASP A 177 7.41 -3.38 -34.44
N THR A 178 7.82 -2.37 -33.67
CA THR A 178 9.05 -2.41 -32.88
C THR A 178 8.83 -3.30 -31.66
N PRO A 179 9.61 -4.38 -31.47
CA PRO A 179 9.45 -5.24 -30.30
C PRO A 179 9.68 -4.49 -28.99
N LEU A 180 8.99 -4.94 -27.93
CA LEU A 180 9.17 -4.44 -26.59
C LEU A 180 10.66 -4.48 -26.19
N ASN A 181 11.17 -3.36 -25.72
CA ASN A 181 12.50 -3.27 -25.13
C ASN A 181 12.37 -3.06 -23.61
N PRO A 182 12.64 -4.09 -22.78
CA PRO A 182 12.52 -3.97 -21.33
C PRO A 182 13.43 -2.91 -20.71
N ALA A 183 14.49 -2.46 -21.40
CA ALA A 183 15.37 -1.40 -20.91
C ALA A 183 14.78 0.01 -21.11
N ARG A 184 13.81 0.18 -22.03
CA ARG A 184 13.17 1.46 -22.32
C ARG A 184 12.14 1.84 -21.25
N LYS A 185 11.92 3.15 -21.13
CA LYS A 185 10.80 3.72 -20.36
C LYS A 185 9.64 3.98 -21.31
N TYR A 186 8.44 3.84 -20.76
CA TYR A 186 7.18 4.08 -21.44
C TYR A 186 6.34 5.04 -20.59
N TRP A 187 5.53 5.88 -21.22
CA TRP A 187 4.46 6.59 -20.52
C TRP A 187 3.29 5.65 -20.31
N LEU A 188 2.96 5.36 -19.06
CA LEU A 188 1.73 4.68 -18.70
C LEU A 188 0.64 5.72 -18.46
N LYS A 189 -0.43 5.65 -19.25
CA LYS A 189 -1.61 6.50 -19.07
C LYS A 189 -2.76 5.67 -18.48
N HIS A 190 -3.25 6.12 -17.33
CA HIS A 190 -4.31 5.47 -16.54
C HIS A 190 -5.24 6.54 -15.97
N GLY A 191 -6.52 6.48 -16.30
CA GLY A 191 -7.49 7.53 -15.95
C GLY A 191 -7.00 8.93 -16.39
N THR A 192 -6.85 9.83 -15.42
CA THR A 192 -6.32 11.20 -15.62
C THR A 192 -4.82 11.31 -15.38
N GLN A 193 -4.14 10.21 -15.02
CA GLN A 193 -2.72 10.19 -14.67
C GLN A 193 -1.88 9.70 -15.85
N THR A 194 -0.69 10.27 -16.00
CA THR A 194 0.34 9.77 -16.92
C THR A 194 1.66 9.73 -16.15
N VAL A 195 2.27 8.55 -16.08
CA VAL A 195 3.46 8.29 -15.27
C VAL A 195 4.48 7.50 -16.07
N ALA A 196 5.77 7.75 -15.84
CA ALA A 196 6.82 6.92 -16.43
C ALA A 196 6.74 5.51 -15.83
N ALA A 197 6.81 4.50 -16.70
CA ALA A 197 6.73 3.11 -16.35
C ALA A 197 7.81 2.30 -17.09
N LYS A 198 8.15 1.14 -16.52
CA LYS A 198 9.10 0.18 -17.11
C LYS A 198 8.56 -1.23 -16.90
N ILE A 199 8.64 -2.06 -17.93
CA ILE A 199 8.33 -3.48 -17.82
C ILE A 199 9.53 -4.15 -17.13
N LYS A 200 9.30 -4.68 -15.92
CA LYS A 200 10.32 -5.34 -15.11
C LYS A 200 10.56 -6.76 -15.60
N GLN A 201 9.49 -7.48 -15.89
CA GLN A 201 9.55 -8.89 -16.28
C GLN A 201 8.35 -9.25 -17.17
N ILE A 202 8.59 -10.13 -18.15
CA ILE A 202 7.56 -10.86 -18.90
C ILE A 202 7.49 -12.24 -18.26
N GLU A 203 6.37 -12.58 -17.65
CA GLU A 203 6.19 -13.84 -16.93
C GLU A 203 5.95 -14.98 -17.91
N TYR A 204 5.01 -14.79 -18.84
CA TYR A 204 4.71 -15.71 -19.93
C TYR A 204 3.96 -14.99 -21.04
N VAL A 205 4.05 -15.54 -22.25
CA VAL A 205 3.32 -15.08 -23.43
C VAL A 205 2.22 -16.10 -23.74
N TRP A 206 1.00 -15.62 -24.00
CA TRP A 206 -0.08 -16.47 -24.45
C TRP A 206 0.08 -16.80 -25.93
N ASP A 207 0.07 -18.08 -26.26
CA ASP A 207 -0.08 -18.50 -27.65
C ASP A 207 -1.56 -18.36 -28.05
N VAL A 208 -1.84 -17.46 -28.99
CA VAL A 208 -3.20 -17.16 -29.48
C VAL A 208 -3.84 -18.37 -30.18
N GLN A 209 -3.04 -19.29 -30.73
CA GLN A 209 -3.52 -20.46 -31.47
C GLN A 209 -3.77 -21.66 -30.56
N THR A 210 -2.98 -21.81 -29.49
CA THR A 210 -3.05 -22.99 -28.62
C THR A 210 -3.57 -22.71 -27.21
N LEU A 211 -3.78 -21.44 -26.85
CA LEU A 211 -4.10 -20.97 -25.49
C LEU A 211 -3.11 -21.48 -24.42
N SER A 212 -1.95 -21.98 -24.85
CA SER A 212 -0.91 -22.50 -23.97
C SER A 212 0.02 -21.38 -23.53
N ARG A 213 0.59 -21.52 -22.34
CA ARG A 213 1.59 -20.59 -21.81
C ARG A 213 2.94 -20.96 -22.42
N ALA A 214 3.44 -20.17 -23.36
CA ALA A 214 4.81 -20.29 -23.79
C ALA A 214 5.73 -19.80 -22.67
N GLN A 215 6.85 -20.52 -22.41
CA GLN A 215 7.84 -20.12 -21.40
C GLN A 215 8.37 -18.70 -21.67
N SER A 216 8.73 -18.01 -20.59
CA SER A 216 9.27 -16.64 -20.51
C SER A 216 9.97 -16.17 -21.79
N ALA A 217 9.44 -15.12 -22.40
CA ALA A 217 10.06 -14.44 -23.54
C ALA A 217 10.83 -13.21 -23.05
N ASP A 218 11.95 -12.88 -23.70
CA ASP A 218 12.73 -11.67 -23.37
C ASP A 218 12.14 -10.38 -23.99
N THR A 219 11.15 -10.51 -24.88
CA THR A 219 10.52 -9.42 -25.63
C THR A 219 9.11 -9.79 -26.09
N LEU A 220 8.33 -8.80 -26.54
CA LEU A 220 7.00 -8.94 -27.14
C LEU A 220 7.02 -8.37 -28.54
N LYS A 221 6.46 -9.10 -29.50
CA LYS A 221 6.25 -8.67 -30.90
C LYS A 221 4.82 -8.16 -31.07
N ILE A 222 4.54 -7.57 -32.24
CA ILE A 222 3.20 -7.11 -32.59
C ILE A 222 2.17 -8.23 -32.42
N ASN A 223 1.05 -7.90 -31.77
CA ASN A 223 -0.05 -8.78 -31.39
C ASN A 223 0.27 -9.85 -30.34
N ASP A 224 1.47 -9.85 -29.75
CA ASP A 224 1.73 -10.71 -28.60
C ASP A 224 0.92 -10.21 -27.38
N ILE A 225 0.32 -11.16 -26.68
CA ILE A 225 -0.34 -10.92 -25.40
C ILE A 225 0.51 -11.60 -24.33
N ALA A 226 0.84 -10.89 -23.26
CA ALA A 226 1.68 -11.43 -22.20
C ALA A 226 1.31 -10.96 -20.81
N ARG A 227 1.61 -11.81 -19.82
CA ARG A 227 1.58 -11.42 -18.42
C ARG A 227 2.89 -10.73 -18.09
N VAL A 228 2.82 -9.51 -17.56
CA VAL A 228 3.99 -8.68 -17.26
C VAL A 228 3.91 -8.10 -15.85
N SER A 229 5.08 -7.88 -15.26
CA SER A 229 5.24 -7.02 -14.09
C SER A 229 5.71 -5.64 -14.53
N ILE A 230 5.00 -4.59 -14.09
CA ILE A 230 5.24 -3.20 -14.47
C ILE A 230 5.56 -2.39 -13.22
N ALA A 231 6.66 -1.65 -13.28
CA ALA A 231 7.00 -0.66 -12.28
C ALA A 231 6.67 0.74 -12.77
N THR A 232 6.11 1.58 -11.91
CA THR A 232 5.83 2.99 -12.19
C THR A 232 6.68 3.88 -11.31
N GLN A 233 7.14 5.01 -11.84
CA GLN A 233 7.92 6.02 -11.12
C GLN A 233 7.11 6.72 -10.00
N GLN A 234 5.80 6.78 -10.16
CA GLN A 234 4.85 7.28 -9.18
C GLN A 234 3.71 6.26 -9.02
N PRO A 235 3.09 6.15 -7.83
CA PRO A 235 1.91 5.32 -7.65
C PRO A 235 0.79 5.71 -8.61
N ILE A 236 0.06 4.71 -9.11
CA ILE A 236 -1.20 4.91 -9.80
C ILE A 236 -2.36 4.48 -8.89
N CYS A 237 -3.46 5.22 -8.95
CA CYS A 237 -4.70 4.87 -8.25
C CYS A 237 -5.46 3.80 -9.04
N ALA A 238 -4.97 2.56 -9.00
CA ALA A 238 -5.50 1.46 -9.78
C ALA A 238 -6.19 0.37 -8.94
N THR A 239 -7.24 -0.21 -9.53
CA THR A 239 -7.88 -1.46 -9.09
C THR A 239 -7.56 -2.56 -10.10
N THR A 240 -7.96 -3.81 -9.83
CA THR A 240 -7.90 -4.83 -10.88
C THR A 240 -8.96 -4.55 -11.95
N TYR A 241 -8.72 -4.99 -13.19
CA TYR A 241 -9.67 -4.86 -14.29
C TYR A 241 -10.97 -5.64 -14.02
N ALA A 242 -10.89 -6.77 -13.33
CA ALA A 242 -12.04 -7.55 -12.90
C ALA A 242 -12.95 -6.78 -11.93
N GLU A 243 -12.37 -5.97 -11.04
CA GLU A 243 -13.14 -5.16 -10.08
C GLU A 243 -13.78 -3.92 -10.74
N ASN A 244 -13.05 -3.25 -11.63
CA ASN A 244 -13.53 -2.07 -12.34
C ASN A 244 -12.71 -1.87 -13.61
N GLN A 245 -13.37 -1.99 -14.76
CA GLN A 245 -12.72 -1.90 -16.07
C GLN A 245 -12.09 -0.50 -16.31
N ALA A 246 -12.76 0.57 -15.88
CA ALA A 246 -12.30 1.93 -16.10
C ALA A 246 -11.03 2.26 -15.29
N THR A 247 -10.92 1.73 -14.07
CA THR A 247 -9.76 1.93 -13.18
C THR A 247 -8.78 0.76 -13.17
N GLY A 248 -9.02 -0.27 -13.96
CA GLY A 248 -8.11 -1.39 -14.18
C GLY A 248 -7.50 -1.46 -15.58
N ALA A 249 -7.88 -0.56 -16.49
CA ALA A 249 -7.29 -0.46 -17.83
C ALA A 249 -6.22 0.63 -17.91
N PHE A 250 -5.19 0.42 -18.73
CA PHE A 250 -4.19 1.45 -19.06
C PHE A 250 -3.66 1.25 -20.49
N ILE A 251 -2.94 2.25 -20.98
CA ILE A 251 -2.13 2.16 -22.20
C ILE A 251 -0.68 2.49 -21.91
N LEU A 252 0.23 1.92 -22.70
CA LEU A 252 1.64 2.32 -22.75
C LEU A 252 1.89 3.11 -24.03
N ILE A 253 2.62 4.20 -23.89
CA ILE A 253 3.02 5.09 -24.97
C ILE A 253 4.55 5.16 -24.97
N ASP A 254 5.20 4.98 -26.11
CA ASP A 254 6.65 5.10 -26.21
C ASP A 254 7.08 6.55 -25.99
N GLU A 255 8.05 6.77 -25.09
CA GLU A 255 8.51 8.11 -24.69
C GLU A 255 9.19 8.88 -25.84
N ALA A 256 9.81 8.18 -26.80
CA ALA A 256 10.52 8.79 -27.91
C ALA A 256 9.61 9.09 -29.11
N THR A 257 8.68 8.18 -29.42
CA THR A 257 7.81 8.30 -30.62
C THR A 257 6.42 8.86 -30.32
N ASN A 258 5.98 8.83 -29.06
CA ASN A 258 4.60 9.12 -28.62
C ASN A 258 3.54 8.18 -29.24
N HIS A 259 3.93 7.04 -29.79
CA HIS A 259 2.98 6.03 -30.26
C HIS A 259 2.41 5.24 -29.08
N THR A 260 1.12 4.94 -29.12
CA THR A 260 0.52 3.95 -28.21
C THR A 260 1.00 2.56 -28.62
N VAL A 261 1.93 2.00 -27.84
CA VAL A 261 2.59 0.73 -28.15
C VAL A 261 1.92 -0.48 -27.52
N ALA A 262 1.08 -0.29 -26.50
CA ALA A 262 0.36 -1.38 -25.86
C ALA A 262 -0.89 -0.91 -25.12
N ALA A 263 -1.82 -1.83 -24.88
CA ALA A 263 -2.88 -1.69 -23.89
C ALA A 263 -2.79 -2.82 -22.86
N GLY A 264 -3.17 -2.52 -21.63
CA GLY A 264 -3.10 -3.50 -20.55
C GLY A 264 -4.26 -3.46 -19.57
N MET A 265 -4.45 -4.62 -18.94
CA MET A 265 -5.45 -4.87 -17.91
C MET A 265 -4.72 -5.28 -16.63
N ILE A 266 -4.91 -4.49 -15.58
CA ILE A 266 -4.29 -4.70 -14.27
C ILE A 266 -4.92 -5.94 -13.63
N SER A 267 -4.07 -6.84 -13.16
CA SER A 267 -4.45 -8.11 -12.55
C SER A 267 -3.91 -8.18 -11.11
N GLY A 268 -4.61 -8.93 -10.25
CA GLY A 268 -4.08 -9.25 -8.92
C GLY A 268 -2.87 -10.19 -9.01
N GLU A 269 -2.03 -10.22 -7.97
CA GLU A 269 -1.09 -11.33 -7.77
C GLU A 269 -1.88 -12.63 -7.71
N ASP A 270 -1.49 -13.61 -8.52
CA ASP A 270 -2.25 -14.84 -8.77
C ASP A 270 -2.87 -15.45 -7.50
N VAL A 271 -4.20 -15.37 -7.41
CA VAL A 271 -5.00 -16.49 -6.92
C VAL A 271 -4.98 -17.48 -8.08
N LEU A 272 -4.38 -18.64 -7.86
CA LEU A 272 -4.50 -19.78 -8.77
C LEU A 272 -5.98 -19.96 -9.16
N ASP A 273 -6.23 -20.10 -10.46
CA ASP A 273 -7.46 -20.57 -11.09
C ASP A 273 -8.74 -19.74 -10.88
N THR A 274 -9.11 -18.94 -11.89
CA THR A 274 -10.44 -19.05 -12.52
C THR A 274 -10.50 -18.23 -13.81
N PHE A 275 -10.24 -18.89 -14.94
CA PHE A 275 -11.02 -18.64 -16.15
C PHE A 275 -12.13 -19.69 -16.14
N GLU A 276 -13.31 -19.33 -15.67
CA GLU A 276 -14.53 -19.96 -16.16
C GLU A 276 -15.33 -18.90 -16.91
N ILE A 277 -15.88 -19.32 -18.04
CA ILE A 277 -16.71 -18.56 -18.97
C ILE A 277 -17.95 -18.01 -18.25
#